data_AF-A0A399EFH8-F1
#
_entry.id   AF-A0A399EFH8-F1
#
_cell.length_a   1.000
_cell.length_b   1.000
_cell.length_c   1.000
_cell.angle_alpha   90.00
_cell.angle_beta   90.00
_cell.angle_gamma   90.00
#
_symmetry.space_group_name_H-M   'P 1'
#
loop_
_entity.id
_entity.type
_entity.pdbx_description
1 polymer ?
#
loop_
_entity_poly.entity_id
_entity_poly.type
_entity_poly.pdbx_seq_one_letter_code
_entity_poly.pdbx_strand_id
1 'polypeptide(L)'
;MLVGHRGHWDGFGYPGLGWADDLLWLLLLLALLVLVGVLILRLLRSSPSKAPDRALEIVRERYARGEISQAEYETLKKNLGG
;
A
#
# COMPACT_ATOMS: atom_id res chain seq x y z
N MET A 1 54.02 -1.14 -16.19
CA MET A 1 53.88 -1.79 -14.88
C MET A 1 52.42 -1.70 -14.47
N LEU A 2 51.67 -2.80 -14.53
CA LEU A 2 50.30 -2.88 -14.03
C LEU A 2 50.33 -3.79 -12.80
N VAL A 3 50.34 -3.18 -11.62
CA VAL A 3 50.16 -3.85 -10.32
C VAL A 3 48.82 -3.37 -9.78
N GLY A 4 47.96 -4.34 -9.48
CA GLY A 4 46.56 -4.11 -9.18
C GLY A 4 46.30 -3.57 -7.77
N HIS A 5 45.11 -3.01 -7.61
CA HIS A 5 44.49 -2.85 -6.29
C HIS A 5 43.18 -3.63 -6.31
N ARG A 6 43.28 -4.93 -6.04
CA ARG A 6 42.13 -5.74 -5.62
C ARG A 6 42.03 -5.62 -4.09
N GLY A 7 40.85 -5.20 -3.64
CA GLY A 7 40.23 -5.61 -2.39
C GLY A 7 40.84 -5.06 -1.10
N HIS A 8 40.00 -4.40 -0.30
CA HIS A 8 39.62 -4.87 1.04
C HIS A 8 38.61 -3.87 1.61
N TRP A 9 37.32 -4.16 1.40
CA TRP A 9 36.25 -3.59 2.19
C TRP A 9 36.11 -4.45 3.44
N ASP A 10 36.93 -4.26 4.47
CA ASP A 10 36.75 -5.00 5.71
C ASP A 10 37.17 -4.16 6.91
N GLY A 11 36.18 -3.87 7.76
CA GLY A 11 36.41 -3.89 9.20
C GLY A 11 36.88 -2.62 9.89
N PHE A 12 36.16 -1.50 9.74
CA PHE A 12 36.04 -0.54 10.86
C PHE A 12 34.90 -0.97 11.79
N GLY A 13 34.95 -2.23 12.26
CA GLY A 13 34.06 -2.74 13.30
C GLY A 13 34.65 -2.38 14.66
N TYR A 14 34.00 -1.49 15.40
CA TYR A 14 34.35 -1.20 16.79
C TYR A 14 34.35 -2.51 17.62
N PRO A 15 35.46 -2.89 18.28
CA PRO A 15 35.62 -4.20 18.93
C PRO A 15 34.91 -4.28 20.30
N GLY A 16 33.64 -3.91 20.36
CA GLY A 16 32.87 -3.97 21.61
C GLY A 16 31.35 -3.74 21.49
N LEU A 17 30.83 -3.35 20.33
CA LEU A 17 29.41 -3.03 20.13
C LEU A 17 28.75 -3.74 18.95
N GLY A 18 29.38 -4.78 18.38
CA GLY A 18 28.88 -5.46 17.17
C GLY A 18 27.42 -5.93 17.29
N TRP A 19 27.07 -6.61 18.39
CA TRP A 19 25.70 -7.10 18.59
C TRP A 19 24.66 -5.98 18.82
N ALA A 20 25.08 -4.84 19.36
CA ALA A 20 24.19 -3.70 19.61
C ALA A 20 23.92 -2.91 18.33
N ASP A 21 24.95 -2.75 17.50
CA ASP A 21 24.84 -2.14 16.17
C ASP A 21 23.98 -3.01 15.24
N ASP A 22 24.26 -4.32 15.18
CA ASP A 22 23.45 -5.29 14.42
C ASP A 22 21.98 -5.29 14.86
N LEU A 23 21.73 -5.24 16.18
CA LEU A 23 20.37 -5.21 16.73
C LEU A 23 19.65 -3.89 16.41
N LEU A 24 20.36 -2.76 16.44
CA LEU A 24 19.82 -1.45 16.09
C LEU A 24 19.44 -1.40 14.60
N TRP A 25 20.30 -1.92 13.72
CA TRP A 25 20.02 -2.05 12.29
C TRP A 25 18.81 -2.96 12.02
N LEU A 26 18.72 -4.10 12.70
CA LEU A 26 17.58 -5.00 12.59
C LEU A 26 16.27 -4.32 13.03
N LEU A 27 16.30 -3.60 14.15
CA LEU A 27 15.14 -2.88 14.66
C LEU A 27 14.72 -1.75 13.72
N LEU A 28 15.68 -1.02 13.15
CA LEU A 28 15.44 0.03 12.15
C LEU A 28 14.77 -0.55 10.89
N LEU A 29 15.29 -1.68 10.38
CA LEU A 29 14.72 -2.36 9.22
C LEU A 29 13.28 -2.82 9.50
N LEU A 30 13.05 -3.41 10.68
CA LEU A 30 11.72 -3.84 11.10
C LEU A 30 10.76 -2.65 11.21
N ALA A 31 11.19 -1.54 11.81
CA ALA A 31 10.40 -0.32 11.92
C ALA A 31 10.05 0.25 10.53
N LEU A 32 10.99 0.24 9.59
CA LEU A 32 10.75 0.66 8.22
C LEU A 32 9.73 -0.24 7.51
N LEU A 33 9.85 -1.57 7.65
CA LEU A 33 8.90 -2.56 7.13
C LEU A 33 7.49 -2.32 7.66
N VAL A 34 7.35 -2.10 8.97
CA VAL A 34 6.06 -1.79 9.60
C VAL A 34 5.50 -0.46 9.08
N LEU A 35 6.33 0.58 8.98
CA LEU A 35 5.92 1.89 8.48
C LEU A 35 5.39 1.80 7.05
N VAL A 36 6.13 1.13 6.16
CA VAL A 36 5.73 0.91 4.76
C VAL A 36 4.47 0.05 4.71
N GLY A 37 4.39 -1.03 5.48
CA GLY A 37 3.21 -1.89 5.54
C GLY A 37 1.96 -1.13 6.01
N VAL A 38 2.07 -0.31 7.06
CA VAL A 38 0.97 0.54 7.55
C VAL A 38 0.60 1.60 6.53
N LEU A 39 1.58 2.21 5.85
CA LEU A 39 1.32 3.21 4.81
C LEU A 39 0.60 2.58 3.62
N ILE A 40 1.03 1.40 3.16
CA ILE A 40 0.35 0.63 2.11
C ILE A 40 -1.07 0.28 2.57
N LEU A 41 -1.26 -0.28 3.77
CA LEU A 41 -2.59 -0.61 4.27
C LEU A 41 -3.49 0.61 4.43
N ARG A 42 -2.94 1.76 4.84
CA ARG A 42 -3.67 3.03 4.88
C ARG A 42 -4.02 3.50 3.48
N LEU A 43 -3.10 3.43 2.53
CA LEU A 43 -3.31 3.80 1.13
C LEU A 43 -4.36 2.90 0.45
N LEU A 44 -4.32 1.60 0.73
CA LEU A 44 -5.30 0.62 0.25
C LEU A 44 -6.65 0.78 0.95
N ARG A 45 -6.69 1.11 2.24
CA ARG A 45 -7.93 1.46 2.95
C ARG A 45 -8.48 2.84 2.56
N SER A 46 -7.63 3.75 2.10
CA SER A 46 -8.02 5.03 1.51
C SER A 46 -8.29 4.92 0.01
N SER A 47 -7.99 3.78 -0.62
CA SER A 47 -8.61 3.43 -1.89
C SER A 47 -10.08 3.24 -1.57
N PRO A 48 -10.98 3.98 -2.24
CA PRO A 48 -12.38 3.87 -1.94
C PRO A 48 -12.82 2.45 -2.27
N SER A 49 -12.99 1.64 -1.23
CA SER A 49 -13.95 0.53 -1.24
C SER A 49 -15.38 1.02 -1.51
N LYS A 50 -15.59 2.31 -1.84
CA LYS A 50 -16.78 2.88 -2.48
C LYS A 50 -16.90 2.57 -3.98
N ALA A 51 -16.22 1.58 -4.55
CA ALA A 51 -16.58 1.15 -5.91
C ALA A 51 -18.07 0.73 -6.01
N PRO A 52 -18.65 -0.01 -5.04
CA PRO A 52 -20.08 -0.29 -5.00
C PRO A 52 -20.91 0.94 -4.66
N ASP A 53 -20.54 1.67 -3.58
CA ASP A 53 -21.31 2.83 -3.12
C ASP A 53 -21.37 3.96 -4.14
N ARG A 54 -20.24 4.27 -4.80
CA ARG A 54 -20.18 5.34 -5.81
C ARG A 54 -20.92 4.94 -7.07
N ALA A 55 -20.88 3.66 -7.47
CA ALA A 55 -21.66 3.18 -8.59
C ALA A 55 -23.17 3.22 -8.29
N LEU A 56 -23.58 2.84 -7.08
CA LEU A 56 -24.97 2.95 -6.62
C LEU A 56 -25.43 4.41 -6.52
N GLU A 57 -24.56 5.32 -6.08
CA GLU A 57 -24.83 6.76 -5.99
C GLU A 57 -25.04 7.39 -7.38
N ILE A 58 -24.19 7.03 -8.36
CA ILE A 58 -24.35 7.44 -9.77
C ILE A 58 -25.65 6.91 -10.37
N VAL A 59 -26.00 5.65 -10.11
CA VAL A 59 -27.25 5.04 -10.60
C VAL A 59 -28.47 5.69 -9.98
N ARG A 60 -28.44 6.02 -8.68
CA ARG A 60 -29.53 6.75 -8.01
C ARG A 60 -29.73 8.15 -8.59
N GLU A 61 -28.64 8.87 -8.88
CA GLU A 61 -28.72 10.22 -9.46
C GLU A 61 -29.39 10.22 -10.84
N ARG A 62 -29.03 9.28 -11.71
CA ARG A 62 -29.63 9.16 -13.05
C ARG A 62 -31.10 8.77 -13.01
N TYR A 63 -31.50 7.94 -12.05
CA TYR A 63 -32.91 7.62 -11.83
C TYR A 63 -33.71 8.85 -11.39
N ALA A 64 -33.16 9.68 -10.50
CA ALA A 64 -33.79 10.92 -10.07
C ALA A 64 -33.91 11.95 -11.21
N ARG A 65 -32.96 11.95 -12.15
CA ARG A 65 -33.01 12.76 -13.38
C ARG A 65 -33.98 12.20 -14.42
N GLY A 66 -34.49 10.98 -14.24
CA GLY A 66 -35.34 10.30 -15.22
C GLY A 66 -34.59 9.79 -16.46
N GLU A 67 -33.26 9.74 -16.41
CA GLU A 67 -32.42 9.26 -17.53
C GLU A 67 -32.44 7.72 -17.67
N ILE A 68 -32.91 7.00 -16.65
CA ILE A 68 -33.03 5.54 -16.62
C ILE A 68 -34.37 5.12 -16.03
N SER A 69 -34.89 4.03 -16.56
CA SER A 69 -36.14 3.39 -16.12
C SER A 69 -35.98 2.71 -14.76
N GLN A 70 -37.09 2.57 -14.02
CA GLN A 70 -37.14 1.78 -12.78
C GLN A 70 -36.64 0.35 -12.98
N ALA A 71 -36.88 -0.25 -14.15
CA ALA A 71 -36.42 -1.59 -14.49
C ALA A 71 -34.88 -1.67 -14.62
N GLU A 72 -34.26 -0.63 -15.19
CA GLU A 72 -32.81 -0.52 -15.33
C GLU A 72 -32.14 -0.25 -13.98
N TYR A 73 -32.76 0.60 -13.15
CA TYR A 73 -32.31 0.88 -11.78
C TYR A 73 -32.25 -0.39 -10.92
N GLU A 74 -33.30 -1.21 -10.93
CA GLU A 74 -33.33 -2.45 -10.14
C GLU A 74 -32.30 -3.48 -10.62
N THR A 75 -32.06 -3.55 -11.94
CA THR A 75 -31.03 -4.44 -12.52
C THR A 75 -29.63 -4.01 -12.10
N LEU A 76 -29.33 -2.71 -12.21
CA LEU A 76 -28.03 -2.16 -11.83
C LEU A 76 -27.78 -2.25 -10.32
N LYS A 77 -28.81 -2.01 -9.51
CA LYS A 77 -28.73 -2.14 -8.05
C LYS A 77 -28.42 -3.58 -7.62
N LYS A 78 -29.02 -4.59 -8.26
CA LYS A 78 -28.70 -6.00 -8.02
C LYS A 78 -27.28 -6.37 -8.45
N ASN A 79 -26.82 -5.84 -9.59
CA ASN A 79 -25.48 -6.12 -10.10
C ASN A 79 -24.37 -5.41 -9.32
N LEU A 80 -24.65 -4.25 -8.71
CA LEU A 80 -23.67 -3.44 -7.97
C LEU A 80 -23.65 -3.73 -6.46
N GLY A 81 -24.71 -4.32 -5.91
CA GLY A 81 -24.81 -4.71 -4.51
C GLY A 81 -24.54 -6.19 -4.23
N GLY A 82 -24.16 -6.97 -5.26
CA GLY A 82 -23.85 -8.40 -5.20
C GLY A 82 -22.36 -8.70 -5.19
#